data_AF-A0A5K4F9L8-F1
#
_entry.id   AF-A0A5K4F9L8-F1
#
_cell.length_a   1.000
_cell.length_b   1.000
_cell.length_c   1.000
_cell.angle_alpha   90.00
_cell.angle_beta   90.00
_cell.angle_gamma   90.00
#
_symmetry.space_group_name_H-M   'P 1'
#
loop_
_entity.id
_entity.type
_entity.pdbx_description
1 polymer ?
#
loop_
_entity_poly.entity_id
_entity_poly.type
_entity_poly.pdbx_seq_one_letter_code
_entity_poly.pdbx_strand_id
1 'polypeptide(L)'
;MVDSNQTYIHQTTQSQLDITSILKFPIEHWRILLILLAVSLIIYKLLQVVTICFKFTVKKWCFSKRKTLCKAGEWAVVTGASSGIGEAYAEELAKEGLNIMLISNDEEQLSIVANRIATTYNVQTRIVVADFTKVIFILN
;
A
#
# COMPACT_ATOMS: atom_id res chain seq x y z
N MET A 1 -80.05 -7.82 -41.14
CA MET A 1 -79.81 -7.56 -39.72
C MET A 1 -78.32 -7.71 -39.50
N VAL A 2 -77.58 -6.59 -39.47
CA VAL A 2 -76.13 -6.58 -39.24
C VAL A 2 -75.91 -6.80 -37.74
N ASP A 3 -75.06 -7.77 -37.41
CA ASP A 3 -74.90 -8.31 -36.05
C ASP A 3 -74.28 -7.26 -35.13
N SER A 4 -75.09 -6.71 -34.23
CA SER A 4 -74.70 -5.72 -33.23
C SER A 4 -73.54 -6.20 -32.36
N ASN A 5 -73.33 -7.51 -32.23
CA ASN A 5 -72.23 -8.07 -31.46
C ASN A 5 -70.84 -7.75 -32.05
N GLN A 6 -70.70 -7.65 -33.37
CA GLN A 6 -69.39 -7.32 -33.97
C GLN A 6 -68.94 -5.91 -33.59
N THR A 7 -69.85 -4.93 -33.56
CA THR A 7 -69.52 -3.54 -33.24
C THR A 7 -69.05 -3.39 -31.79
N TYR A 8 -69.65 -4.11 -30.84
CA TYR A 8 -69.22 -4.10 -29.43
C TYR A 8 -67.85 -4.77 -29.22
N ILE A 9 -67.54 -5.84 -29.95
CA ILE A 9 -66.25 -6.55 -29.84
C ILE A 9 -65.12 -5.66 -30.40
N HIS A 10 -65.35 -4.96 -31.51
CA HIS A 10 -64.37 -4.03 -32.06
C HIS A 10 -64.09 -2.83 -31.13
N GLN A 11 -65.12 -2.26 -30.49
CA GLN A 11 -64.95 -1.17 -29.52
C GLN A 11 -64.25 -1.61 -28.24
N THR A 12 -64.58 -2.80 -27.71
CA THR A 12 -63.93 -3.35 -26.50
C THR A 12 -62.46 -3.64 -26.76
N THR A 13 -62.13 -4.18 -27.94
CA THR A 13 -60.74 -4.47 -28.33
C THR A 13 -59.92 -3.20 -28.48
N GLN A 14 -60.48 -2.13 -29.07
CA GLN A 14 -59.79 -0.85 -29.21
C GLN A 14 -59.49 -0.21 -27.84
N SER A 15 -60.46 -0.20 -26.93
CA SER A 15 -60.29 0.36 -25.58
C SER A 15 -59.27 -0.41 -24.73
N GLN A 16 -59.16 -1.74 -24.89
CA GLN A 16 -58.17 -2.54 -24.18
C GLN A 16 -56.74 -2.36 -24.74
N LEU A 17 -56.59 -2.12 -26.04
CA LEU A 17 -55.29 -1.84 -26.67
C LEU A 17 -54.74 -0.46 -26.25
N ASP A 18 -55.60 0.53 -26.07
CA ASP A 18 -55.19 1.85 -25.56
C ASP A 18 -54.76 1.80 -24.09
N ILE A 19 -55.48 1.09 -23.22
CA ILE A 19 -55.10 0.97 -21.79
C ILE A 19 -53.80 0.20 -21.62
N THR A 20 -53.59 -0.88 -22.39
CA THR A 20 -52.37 -1.69 -22.33
C THR A 20 -51.14 -0.98 -22.92
N SER A 21 -51.33 -0.02 -23.82
CA SER A 21 -50.24 0.83 -24.33
C SER A 21 -49.87 1.96 -23.37
N ILE A 22 -50.84 2.52 -22.64
CA ILE A 22 -50.63 3.58 -21.63
C ILE A 22 -50.02 3.01 -20.32
N LEU A 23 -50.33 1.78 -19.92
CA LEU A 23 -49.69 1.16 -18.74
C LEU A 23 -48.27 0.64 -19.00
N LYS A 24 -47.81 0.66 -20.27
CA LYS A 24 -46.46 0.30 -20.72
C LYS A 24 -45.50 1.50 -20.78
N PHE A 25 -45.89 2.65 -20.22
CA PHE A 25 -44.95 3.74 -19.91
C PHE A 25 -43.83 3.20 -18.99
N PRO A 26 -42.60 3.68 -19.14
CA PRO A 26 -41.48 2.83 -19.52
C PRO A 26 -40.73 2.42 -18.26
N ILE A 27 -41.15 1.29 -17.70
CA ILE A 27 -40.53 0.64 -16.53
C ILE A 27 -39.04 0.31 -16.76
N GLU A 28 -38.56 0.38 -18.02
CA GLU A 28 -37.16 0.19 -18.39
C GLU A 28 -36.23 1.36 -18.00
N HIS A 29 -36.71 2.61 -17.94
CA HIS A 29 -35.81 3.73 -17.62
C HIS A 29 -35.36 3.75 -16.15
N TRP A 30 -36.24 3.34 -15.23
CA TRP A 30 -35.89 3.26 -13.81
C TRP A 30 -34.80 2.20 -13.55
N ARG A 31 -34.84 1.10 -14.29
CA ARG A 31 -33.81 0.05 -14.23
C ARG A 31 -32.44 0.58 -14.67
N ILE A 32 -32.41 1.37 -15.74
CA ILE A 32 -31.19 2.02 -16.23
C ILE A 32 -30.64 3.00 -15.18
N LEU A 33 -31.50 3.77 -14.51
CA LEU A 33 -31.10 4.69 -13.44
C LEU A 33 -30.48 3.93 -12.24
N LEU A 34 -31.07 2.81 -11.83
CA LEU A 34 -30.54 1.97 -10.75
C LEU A 34 -29.18 1.35 -11.12
N ILE A 35 -29.00 0.90 -12.37
CA ILE A 35 -27.74 0.35 -12.85
C ILE A 35 -26.67 1.45 -12.89
N LEU A 36 -26.99 2.64 -13.39
CA LEU A 36 -26.05 3.78 -13.41
C LEU A 36 -25.63 4.20 -12.00
N LEU A 37 -26.57 4.23 -11.05
CA LEU A 37 -26.28 4.51 -9.65
C LEU A 37 -25.34 3.45 -9.05
N ALA A 38 -25.63 2.16 -9.25
CA ALA A 38 -24.80 1.07 -8.76
C ALA A 38 -23.39 1.09 -9.37
N VAL A 39 -23.27 1.29 -10.68
CA VAL A 39 -21.99 1.43 -11.39
C VAL A 39 -21.21 2.64 -10.87
N SER A 40 -21.87 3.77 -10.64
CA SER A 40 -21.26 4.96 -10.04
C SER A 40 -20.70 4.69 -8.64
N LEU A 41 -21.44 3.95 -7.80
CA LEU A 41 -20.98 3.59 -6.45
C LEU A 41 -19.80 2.61 -6.48
N ILE A 42 -19.83 1.64 -7.40
CA ILE A 42 -18.73 0.68 -7.62
C ILE A 42 -17.48 1.42 -8.10
N ILE A 43 -17.61 2.34 -9.06
CA ILE A 43 -16.52 3.19 -9.55
C ILE A 43 -15.96 4.06 -8.43
N TYR A 44 -16.81 4.66 -7.60
CA TYR A 44 -16.36 5.45 -6.45
C TYR A 44 -15.53 4.63 -5.47
N LYS A 45 -15.99 3.41 -5.14
CA LYS A 45 -15.24 2.47 -4.29
C LYS A 45 -13.93 2.02 -4.94
N LEU A 46 -13.94 1.75 -6.24
CA LEU A 46 -12.75 1.37 -6.99
C LEU A 46 -11.71 2.50 -7.00
N LEU A 47 -12.13 3.74 -7.23
CA LEU A 47 -11.28 4.93 -7.15
C LEU A 47 -10.67 5.11 -5.76
N GLN A 48 -11.45 4.86 -4.69
CA GLN A 48 -10.94 4.90 -3.31
C GLN A 48 -9.83 3.86 -3.09
N VAL A 49 -10.02 2.63 -3.57
CA VAL A 49 -9.02 1.56 -3.49
C VAL A 49 -7.76 1.92 -4.29
N VAL A 50 -7.92 2.43 -5.51
CA VAL A 50 -6.80 2.88 -6.35
C VAL A 50 -6.00 3.98 -5.65
N THR A 51 -6.67 4.94 -5.01
CA THR A 51 -6.01 6.04 -4.29
C THR A 51 -5.25 5.54 -3.06
N ILE A 52 -5.79 4.55 -2.34
CA ILE A 52 -5.11 3.89 -1.22
C ILE A 52 -3.88 3.12 -1.70
N CYS A 53 -4.02 2.33 -2.76
CA CYS A 53 -2.91 1.59 -3.37
C CYS A 53 -1.82 2.53 -3.88
N PHE A 54 -2.20 3.62 -4.56
CA PHE A 54 -1.27 4.63 -5.04
C PHE A 54 -0.56 5.35 -3.90
N LYS A 55 -1.27 5.69 -2.82
CA LYS A 55 -0.67 6.25 -1.61
C LYS A 55 0.31 5.26 -0.94
N PHE A 56 -0.01 3.98 -0.88
CA PHE A 56 0.84 3.00 -0.21
C PHE A 56 2.07 2.62 -1.05
N THR A 57 1.92 2.54 -2.37
CA THR A 57 2.99 2.16 -3.30
C THR A 57 3.85 3.37 -3.69
N VAL A 58 3.25 4.47 -4.17
CA VAL A 58 3.98 5.61 -4.73
C VAL A 58 4.50 6.56 -3.66
N LYS A 59 3.74 6.81 -2.58
CA LYS A 59 4.20 7.69 -1.50
C LYS A 59 5.36 7.07 -0.72
N LYS A 60 5.37 5.75 -0.52
CA LYS A 60 6.49 5.02 0.10
C LYS A 60 7.74 5.02 -0.78
N TRP A 61 7.57 5.01 -2.10
CA TRP A 61 8.67 5.09 -3.05
C TRP A 61 9.27 6.51 -3.17
N CYS A 62 8.43 7.56 -3.18
CA CYS A 62 8.89 8.95 -3.34
C CYS A 62 9.29 9.66 -2.03
N PHE A 63 8.64 9.37 -0.90
CA PHE A 63 8.91 10.04 0.40
C PHE A 63 9.78 9.20 1.35
N SER A 64 10.56 8.26 0.83
CA SER A 64 11.55 7.60 1.67
C SER A 64 12.64 8.61 2.03
N LYS A 65 12.64 9.11 3.28
CA LYS A 65 13.67 10.00 3.84
C LYS A 65 15.08 9.38 3.88
N ARG A 66 15.27 8.17 3.31
CA ARG A 66 16.56 7.46 3.21
C ARG A 66 17.69 8.36 2.73
N LYS A 67 17.48 9.13 1.65
CA LYS A 67 18.49 10.04 1.08
C LYS A 67 18.91 11.25 1.97
N THR A 68 18.45 11.33 3.22
CA THR A 68 18.85 12.39 4.15
C THR A 68 19.64 11.90 5.35
N LEU A 69 19.94 10.59 5.46
CA LEU A 69 20.70 10.07 6.60
C LEU A 69 22.13 10.62 6.68
N CYS A 70 22.78 10.88 5.54
CA CYS A 70 24.09 11.55 5.52
C CYS A 70 24.04 13.00 6.07
N LYS A 71 22.86 13.62 6.22
CA LYS A 71 22.72 14.92 6.91
C LYS A 71 22.74 14.79 8.43
N ALA A 72 22.47 13.60 8.96
CA ALA A 72 22.46 13.35 10.40
C ALA A 72 23.87 13.10 10.97
N GLY A 73 24.80 12.64 10.14
CA GLY A 73 26.20 12.43 10.50
C GLY A 73 26.95 11.59 9.46
N GLU A 74 28.26 11.48 9.65
CA GLU A 74 29.15 10.66 8.82
C GLU A 74 29.20 9.19 9.30
N TRP A 75 28.94 8.96 10.59
CA TRP A 75 29.01 7.65 11.23
C TRP A 75 27.65 7.20 11.74
N ALA A 76 27.33 5.92 11.52
CA ALA A 76 26.19 5.25 12.12
C ALA A 76 26.67 4.20 13.13
N VAL A 77 26.07 4.20 14.32
CA VAL A 77 26.36 3.22 15.37
C VAL A 77 25.26 2.16 15.35
N VAL A 78 25.66 0.90 15.25
CA VAL A 78 24.74 -0.25 15.20
C VAL A 78 25.08 -1.23 16.31
N THR A 79 24.15 -1.42 17.24
CA THR A 79 24.25 -2.40 18.32
C THR A 79 23.65 -3.74 17.91
N GLY A 80 24.20 -4.85 18.38
CA GLY A 80 23.79 -6.19 17.94
C GLY A 80 24.13 -6.46 16.48
N ALA A 81 25.24 -5.88 15.99
CA ALA A 81 25.58 -5.88 14.56
C ALA A 81 26.30 -7.14 14.08
N SER A 82 26.53 -8.14 14.94
CA SER A 82 27.22 -9.38 14.58
C SER A 82 26.37 -10.34 13.74
N SER A 83 25.03 -10.23 13.77
CA SER A 83 24.15 -11.07 12.94
C SER A 83 22.74 -10.50 12.77
N GLY A 84 21.98 -11.08 11.83
CA GLY A 84 20.54 -10.89 11.70
C GLY A 84 20.14 -9.47 11.33
N ILE A 85 19.22 -8.88 12.10
CA ILE A 85 18.67 -7.55 11.80
C ILE A 85 19.74 -6.47 11.92
N GLY A 86 20.61 -6.55 12.94
CA GLY A 86 21.66 -5.55 13.15
C GLY A 86 22.68 -5.55 12.03
N GLU A 87 23.12 -6.73 11.58
CA GLU A 87 23.99 -6.90 10.42
C GLU A 87 23.35 -6.33 9.14
N ALA A 88 22.12 -6.73 8.82
CA ALA A 88 21.41 -6.24 7.64
C ALA A 88 21.18 -4.71 7.67
N TYR A 89 20.97 -4.15 8.86
CA TYR A 89 20.79 -2.72 9.03
C TYR A 89 22.11 -1.95 8.86
N ALA A 90 23.21 -2.49 9.38
CA ALA A 90 24.55 -1.95 9.16
C ALA A 90 24.92 -1.92 7.67
N GLU A 91 24.56 -2.98 6.93
CA GLU A 91 24.76 -3.02 5.47
C GLU A 91 23.95 -1.98 4.72
N GLU A 92 22.66 -1.84 5.01
CA GLU A 92 21.82 -0.85 4.32
C GLU A 92 22.28 0.59 4.62
N LEU A 93 22.79 0.87 5.82
CA LEU A 93 23.39 2.16 6.15
C LEU A 93 24.72 2.38 5.42
N ALA A 94 25.57 1.36 5.32
CA ALA A 94 26.83 1.44 4.58
C ALA A 94 26.61 1.67 3.08
N LYS A 95 25.59 1.03 2.51
CA LYS A 95 25.15 1.22 1.13
C LYS A 95 24.69 2.64 0.83
N GLU A 96 24.20 3.35 1.85
CA GLU A 96 23.87 4.77 1.75
C GLU A 96 25.10 5.69 1.92
N GLY A 97 26.30 5.12 2.15
CA GLY A 97 27.58 5.82 2.20
C GLY A 97 28.01 6.26 3.62
N LEU A 98 27.38 5.73 4.67
CA LEU A 98 27.76 6.01 6.05
C LEU A 98 28.91 5.11 6.49
N ASN A 99 29.85 5.65 7.27
CA ASN A 99 30.81 4.85 8.02
C ASN A 99 30.09 4.13 9.17
N ILE A 100 30.49 2.91 9.50
CA ILE A 100 29.75 2.06 10.43
C ILE A 100 30.57 1.72 11.67
N MET A 101 30.01 1.97 12.84
CA MET A 101 30.52 1.48 14.12
C MET A 101 29.64 0.32 14.60
N LEU A 102 30.19 -0.89 14.56
CA LEU A 102 29.52 -2.13 14.92
C LEU A 102 29.78 -2.45 16.39
N ILE A 103 28.73 -2.76 17.15
CA ILE A 103 28.82 -3.13 18.56
C ILE A 103 28.14 -4.48 18.79
N SER A 104 28.86 -5.45 19.34
CA SER A 104 28.31 -6.75 19.75
C SER A 104 29.23 -7.46 20.74
N ASN A 105 28.83 -8.62 21.26
CA ASN A 105 29.63 -9.42 22.19
C ASN A 105 30.53 -10.46 21.50
N ASP A 106 30.28 -10.79 20.24
CA ASP A 106 31.03 -11.77 19.44
C ASP A 106 32.04 -11.05 18.54
N GLU A 107 33.30 -10.97 18.98
CA GLU A 107 34.37 -10.24 18.28
C GLU A 107 34.71 -10.84 16.91
N GLU A 108 34.73 -12.17 16.80
CA GLU A 108 35.10 -12.86 15.56
C GLU A 108 34.08 -12.57 14.46
N GLN A 109 32.79 -12.76 14.76
CA GLN A 109 31.72 -12.45 13.81
C GLN A 109 31.69 -10.96 13.48
N LEU A 110 31.88 -10.09 14.47
CA LEU A 110 31.87 -8.64 14.25
C LEU A 110 33.00 -8.19 13.32
N SER A 111 34.20 -8.78 13.43
CA SER A 111 35.33 -8.52 12.54
C SER A 111 35.05 -8.97 11.10
N ILE A 112 34.45 -10.15 10.92
CA ILE A 112 34.06 -10.67 9.61
C ILE A 112 33.07 -9.70 8.94
N VAL A 113 32.01 -9.32 9.65
CA VAL A 113 30.99 -8.38 9.15
C VAL A 113 31.61 -7.01 8.85
N ALA A 114 32.45 -6.48 9.74
CA ALA A 114 33.09 -5.18 9.55
C ALA A 114 33.98 -5.13 8.30
N ASN A 115 34.78 -6.18 8.06
CA ASN A 115 35.64 -6.27 6.88
C ASN A 115 34.81 -6.42 5.60
N ARG A 116 33.76 -7.23 5.64
CA ARG A 116 32.84 -7.42 4.52
C ARG A 116 32.12 -6.12 4.14
N ILE A 117 31.64 -5.36 5.12
CA ILE A 117 30.97 -4.07 4.88
C ILE A 117 31.97 -3.05 4.32
N ALA A 118 33.16 -2.93 4.92
CA ALA A 118 34.18 -2.00 4.47
C ALA A 118 34.60 -2.24 3.01
N THR A 119 34.81 -3.51 2.64
CA THR A 119 35.22 -3.90 1.29
C THR A 119 34.10 -3.77 0.26
N THR A 120 32.86 -4.13 0.63
CA THR A 120 31.73 -4.12 -0.31
C THR A 120 31.27 -2.71 -0.65
N TYR A 121 31.24 -1.81 0.35
CA TYR A 121 30.64 -0.48 0.20
C TYR A 121 31.68 0.65 0.20
N ASN A 122 32.97 0.34 0.36
CA ASN A 122 34.07 1.30 0.42
C ASN A 122 33.86 2.39 1.49
N VAL A 123 33.43 1.97 2.68
CA VAL A 123 33.21 2.82 3.86
C VAL A 123 34.16 2.44 4.99
N GLN A 124 34.38 3.33 5.96
CA GLN A 124 35.15 2.99 7.15
C GLN A 124 34.30 2.19 8.13
N THR A 125 34.90 1.18 8.76
CA THR A 125 34.25 0.42 9.82
C THR A 125 35.08 0.45 11.11
N ARG A 126 34.39 0.41 12.25
CA ARG A 126 34.99 0.26 13.59
C ARG A 126 34.18 -0.77 14.37
N ILE A 127 34.85 -1.58 15.16
CA ILE A 127 34.19 -2.57 16.03
C ILE A 127 34.35 -2.18 17.49
N VAL A 128 33.33 -2.47 18.30
CA VAL A 128 33.37 -2.37 19.76
C VAL A 128 32.79 -3.66 20.33
N VAL A 129 33.61 -4.39 21.07
CA VAL A 129 33.15 -5.56 21.78
C VAL A 129 32.52 -5.12 23.10
N ALA A 130 31.21 -5.32 23.24
CA ALA A 130 30.47 -4.96 24.43
C ALA A 130 29.44 -6.04 24.79
N ASP A 131 29.45 -6.41 26.06
CA ASP A 131 28.44 -7.28 26.65
C ASP A 131 27.34 -6.44 27.28
N PHE A 132 26.19 -6.36 26.62
CA PHE A 132 25.03 -5.58 27.07
C PHE A 132 24.33 -6.16 28.31
N THR A 133 24.67 -7.38 28.73
CA THR A 133 24.14 -7.96 29.98
C THR A 133 24.84 -7.41 31.22
N LYS A 134 26.05 -6.88 31.05
CA LYS A 134 26.81 -6.23 32.12
C LYS A 134 26.39 -4.78 32.18
N VAL A 135 25.56 -4.45 33.16
CA VAL A 135 25.33 -3.05 33.53
C VAL A 135 26.66 -2.51 34.07
N ILE A 136 27.41 -1.80 33.24
CA ILE A 136 28.47 -0.93 33.73
C ILE A 136 27.76 0.14 34.55
N PHE A 137 27.88 0.05 35.88
CA PHE A 137 27.49 1.13 36.78
C PHE A 137 28.39 2.34 36.46
N ILE A 138 27.98 3.16 35.50
CA ILE A 138 28.54 4.50 35.28
C ILE A 138 27.76 5.44 36.20
N LEU A 139 27.95 5.27 37.51
CA LEU A 139 27.62 6.31 38.47
C LEU A 139 28.74 6.35 39.50
N ASN A 140 29.43 7.49 39.48
CA ASN A 140 30.21 8.04 40.58
C ASN A 140 29.29 8.36 41.76
#